data_AF-A0A345JSW4-F1
#
_entry.id   AF-A0A345JSW4-F1
#
_cell.length_a   1.000
_cell.length_b   1.000
_cell.length_c   1.000
_cell.angle_alpha   90.00
_cell.angle_beta   90.00
_cell.angle_gamma   90.00
#
_symmetry.space_group_name_H-M   'P 1'
#
loop_
_entity.id
_entity.type
_entity.pdbx_description
1 polymer ?
#
loop_
_entity_poly.entity_id
_entity_poly.type
_entity_poly.pdbx_seq_one_letter_code
_entity_poly.pdbx_strand_id
1 'polypeptide(L)'
;MNETTKTNQNRAINFLKKFFSFDSMITPNIITFLFWLMIIIIILSGLGTIVSAFTNYYYGVNQLQIIYGLLYIIIGSLTAKVFCETLIVLFKINDSLKEIAKNTRK
;
A
#
# COMPACT_ATOMS: atom_id res chain seq x y z
N MET A 1 32.75 19.28 -16.80
CA MET A 1 31.69 18.67 -15.96
C MET A 1 30.85 19.84 -15.42
N ASN A 2 29.65 20.05 -15.98
CA ASN A 2 28.94 21.34 -15.98
C ASN A 2 28.00 21.55 -14.77
N GLU A 3 27.96 22.77 -14.24
CA GLU A 3 27.19 23.17 -13.04
C GLU A 3 25.67 22.99 -13.17
N THR A 4 25.16 22.89 -14.40
CA THR A 4 23.74 22.65 -14.71
C THR A 4 23.23 21.27 -14.26
N THR A 5 24.10 20.25 -14.20
CA THR A 5 23.72 18.91 -13.72
C THR A 5 23.56 18.85 -12.20
N LYS A 6 24.40 19.58 -11.45
CA LYS A 6 24.32 19.63 -9.98
C LYS A 6 23.08 20.36 -9.46
N THR A 7 22.64 21.42 -10.14
CA THR A 7 21.42 22.16 -9.76
C THR A 7 20.14 21.34 -9.98
N ASN A 8 20.06 20.57 -11.08
CA ASN A 8 18.91 19.70 -11.35
C ASN A 8 18.83 18.54 -10.34
N GLN A 9 19.96 17.91 -10.03
CA GLN A 9 20.04 16.88 -9.00
C GLN A 9 19.64 17.42 -7.62
N ASN A 10 20.13 18.59 -7.21
CA ASN A 10 19.73 19.21 -5.94
C ASN A 10 18.24 19.59 -5.90
N ARG A 11 17.65 20.02 -7.03
CA ARG A 11 16.20 20.25 -7.13
C ARG A 11 15.40 18.96 -6.97
N ALA A 12 15.78 17.88 -7.64
CA ALA A 12 15.11 16.58 -7.50
C ALA A 12 15.23 16.02 -6.07
N ILE A 13 16.42 16.11 -5.46
CA ILE A 13 16.66 15.68 -4.08
C ILE A 13 15.85 16.52 -3.09
N ASN A 14 15.78 17.84 -3.25
CA ASN A 14 14.97 18.71 -2.41
C ASN A 14 13.46 18.50 -2.61
N PHE A 15 13.03 18.18 -3.84
CA PHE A 15 11.65 17.81 -4.13
C PHE A 15 11.29 16.52 -3.40
N LEU A 16 12.08 15.45 -3.59
CA LEU A 16 11.92 14.19 -2.87
C LEU A 16 11.95 14.38 -1.35
N LYS A 17 12.87 15.21 -0.84
CA LYS A 17 12.94 15.55 0.59
C LYS A 17 11.69 16.26 1.08
N LYS A 18 11.07 17.13 0.27
CA LYS A 18 9.82 17.83 0.60
C LYS A 18 8.59 16.91 0.58
N PHE A 19 8.58 15.87 -0.27
CA PHE A 19 7.59 14.78 -0.22
C PHE A 19 7.83 13.80 0.94
N PHE A 20 9.08 13.65 1.39
CA PHE A 20 9.45 12.82 2.54
C PHE A 20 9.46 13.58 3.88
N SER A 21 9.35 14.91 3.87
CA SER A 21 9.26 15.73 5.07
C SER A 21 7.86 15.58 5.66
N PHE A 22 7.72 14.62 6.58
CA PHE A 22 6.52 14.25 7.37
C PHE A 22 5.98 15.37 8.30
N ASP A 23 6.01 16.63 7.88
CA ASP A 23 5.61 17.77 8.72
C ASP A 23 4.08 18.00 8.76
N SER A 24 3.33 17.42 7.83
CA SER A 24 1.86 17.46 7.90
C SER A 24 1.28 16.27 7.16
N MET A 25 0.72 15.32 7.91
CA MET A 25 -0.13 14.20 7.47
C MET A 25 0.06 13.78 6.00
N ILE A 26 1.29 13.39 5.63
CA ILE A 26 1.62 12.79 4.33
C ILE A 26 1.17 11.33 4.29
N THR A 27 1.13 10.70 5.46
CA THR A 27 0.79 9.30 5.62
C THR A 27 -0.59 8.87 5.09
N PRO A 28 -1.69 9.62 5.29
CA PRO A 28 -2.99 9.29 4.70
C PRO A 28 -2.94 9.19 3.16
N ASN A 29 -2.22 10.10 2.50
CA ASN A 29 -2.08 10.11 1.03
C ASN A 29 -1.17 8.98 0.51
N ILE A 30 -0.15 8.58 1.27
CA ILE A 30 0.69 7.42 0.90
C ILE A 30 -0.10 6.12 1.00
N ILE A 31 -0.94 5.96 2.05
CA ILE A 31 -1.72 4.74 2.28
C ILE A 31 -2.78 4.55 1.19
N THR A 32 -3.43 5.63 0.74
CA THR A 32 -4.41 5.53 -0.37
C THR A 32 -3.77 5.08 -1.68
N PHE A 33 -2.54 5.50 -1.97
CA PHE A 33 -1.78 4.98 -3.12
C PHE A 33 -1.44 3.49 -2.95
N LEU A 34 -1.00 3.08 -1.75
CA LEU A 34 -0.68 1.70 -1.43
C LEU A 34 -1.91 0.77 -1.54
N PHE A 35 -3.08 1.24 -1.11
CA PHE A 35 -4.35 0.52 -1.19
C PHE A 35 -4.71 0.17 -2.65
N TRP A 36 -4.59 1.13 -3.55
CA TRP A 36 -4.84 0.91 -4.97
C TRP A 36 -3.88 -0.15 -5.55
N LEU A 37 -2.60 -0.08 -5.17
CA LEU A 37 -1.60 -1.07 -5.56
C LEU A 37 -1.96 -2.49 -5.05
N MET A 38 -2.37 -2.61 -3.79
CA MET A 38 -2.80 -3.90 -3.22
C MET A 38 -4.02 -4.47 -3.94
N ILE A 39 -5.02 -3.64 -4.25
CA ILE A 39 -6.19 -4.08 -5.02
C ILE A 39 -5.77 -4.61 -6.40
N ILE A 40 -4.88 -3.91 -7.10
CA ILE A 40 -4.39 -4.35 -8.41
C ILE A 40 -3.73 -5.73 -8.29
N ILE A 41 -2.88 -5.92 -7.27
CA ILE A 41 -2.20 -7.20 -7.03
C ILE A 41 -3.20 -8.32 -6.72
N ILE A 42 -4.21 -8.06 -5.87
CA ILE A 42 -5.24 -9.06 -5.52
C ILE A 42 -6.04 -9.46 -6.76
N ILE A 43 -6.44 -8.49 -7.59
CA ILE A 43 -7.17 -8.75 -8.84
C ILE A 43 -6.31 -9.56 -9.80
N LEU A 44 -5.06 -9.15 -10.05
CA LEU A 44 -4.14 -9.85 -10.94
C LEU A 44 -3.82 -11.27 -10.46
N SER A 45 -3.61 -11.45 -9.15
CA SER A 45 -3.29 -12.77 -8.57
C SER A 45 -4.51 -13.69 -8.57
N GLY A 46 -5.70 -13.16 -8.28
CA GLY A 46 -6.96 -13.89 -8.35
C GLY A 46 -7.30 -14.32 -9.77
N LEU A 47 -7.22 -13.40 -10.75
CA LEU A 47 -7.39 -13.75 -12.17
C LEU A 47 -6.32 -14.75 -12.63
N GLY A 48 -5.06 -14.55 -12.23
CA GLY A 48 -3.97 -15.47 -12.55
C GLY A 48 -4.23 -16.89 -12.06
N THR A 49 -4.76 -17.03 -10.84
CA THR A 49 -5.09 -18.32 -10.23
C THR A 49 -6.25 -19.01 -10.97
N ILE A 50 -7.27 -18.24 -11.38
CA ILE A 50 -8.38 -18.76 -12.19
C ILE A 50 -7.87 -19.23 -13.56
N VAL A 51 -7.08 -18.42 -14.27
CA VAL A 51 -6.52 -18.78 -15.59
C VAL A 51 -5.58 -20.00 -15.49
N SER A 52 -4.77 -20.10 -14.43
CA SER A 52 -3.90 -21.26 -14.21
C SER A 52 -4.70 -22.53 -13.92
N ALA A 53 -5.86 -22.42 -13.27
CA ALA A 53 -6.75 -23.55 -13.00
C ALA A 53 -7.41 -24.09 -14.27
N PHE A 54 -7.60 -23.26 -15.30
CA PHE A 54 -8.11 -23.71 -16.61
C PHE A 54 -7.02 -24.33 -17.51
N THR A 55 -5.77 -23.89 -17.39
CA THR A 55 -4.66 -24.35 -18.24
C THR A 55 -3.96 -25.60 -17.70
N ASN A 56 -3.95 -25.82 -16.38
CA ASN A 56 -3.32 -27.00 -15.78
C ASN A 56 -4.37 -28.09 -15.52
N TYR A 57 -4.60 -28.98 -16.50
CA TYR A 57 -5.48 -30.15 -16.36
C TYR A 57 -4.78 -31.29 -15.59
N TYR A 58 -4.20 -31.03 -14.42
CA TYR A 58 -3.62 -32.08 -13.58
C TYR A 58 -4.60 -32.50 -12.48
N TYR A 59 -5.13 -33.72 -12.66
CA TYR A 59 -5.81 -34.62 -11.71
C TYR A 59 -6.29 -33.99 -10.38
N GLY A 60 -7.59 -33.66 -10.33
CA GLY A 60 -8.39 -33.61 -9.09
C GLY A 60 -8.45 -32.29 -8.32
N VAL A 61 -7.51 -31.35 -8.52
CA VAL A 61 -7.42 -30.13 -7.69
C VAL A 61 -8.12 -28.88 -8.29
N ASN A 62 -8.59 -28.98 -9.53
CA ASN A 62 -9.00 -27.81 -10.33
C ASN A 62 -10.27 -27.13 -9.83
N GLN A 63 -11.24 -27.89 -9.34
CA GLN A 63 -12.50 -27.33 -8.82
C GLN A 63 -12.28 -26.56 -7.51
N LEU A 64 -11.38 -27.06 -6.66
CA LEU A 64 -10.99 -26.39 -5.43
C LEU A 64 -10.22 -25.10 -5.75
N GLN A 65 -9.30 -25.09 -6.72
CA GLN A 65 -8.55 -23.89 -7.05
C GLN A 65 -9.42 -22.73 -7.57
N ILE A 66 -10.46 -23.03 -8.35
CA ILE A 66 -11.41 -22.00 -8.81
C ILE A 66 -12.16 -21.40 -7.61
N ILE A 67 -12.63 -22.25 -6.67
CA ILE A 67 -13.29 -21.79 -5.44
C ILE A 67 -12.33 -20.96 -4.57
N TYR A 68 -11.07 -21.41 -4.44
CA TYR A 68 -10.05 -20.71 -3.68
C TYR A 68 -9.69 -19.36 -4.32
N GLY A 69 -9.59 -19.28 -5.65
CA GLY A 69 -9.34 -18.02 -6.35
C GLY A 69 -10.46 -17.00 -6.16
N LEU A 70 -11.72 -17.46 -6.20
CA LEU A 70 -12.88 -16.60 -5.95
C LEU A 70 -12.92 -16.14 -4.48
N LEU A 71 -12.68 -17.05 -3.53
CA LEU A 71 -12.63 -16.75 -2.11
C LEU A 71 -11.46 -15.82 -1.76
N TYR A 72 -10.32 -15.99 -2.42
CA TYR A 72 -9.12 -15.17 -2.26
C TYR A 72 -9.37 -13.72 -2.69
N ILE A 73 -10.10 -13.47 -3.78
CA ILE A 73 -10.44 -12.10 -4.20
C ILE A 73 -11.30 -11.42 -3.13
N ILE A 74 -12.29 -12.13 -2.58
CA ILE A 74 -13.20 -11.61 -1.55
C ILE A 74 -12.47 -11.34 -0.24
N ILE A 75 -11.79 -12.36 0.30
CA ILE A 75 -11.05 -12.28 1.57
C ILE A 75 -9.86 -11.33 1.44
N GLY A 76 -9.16 -11.35 0.31
CA GLY A 76 -8.04 -10.47 0.02
C GLY A 76 -8.45 -9.00 -0.02
N SER A 77 -9.57 -8.68 -0.68
CA SER A 77 -10.12 -7.32 -0.69
C SER A 77 -10.53 -6.84 0.71
N LEU A 78 -11.17 -7.72 1.50
CA LEU A 78 -11.54 -7.42 2.88
C LEU A 78 -10.31 -7.18 3.77
N THR A 79 -9.31 -8.06 3.68
CA THR A 79 -8.07 -7.96 4.46
C THR A 79 -7.30 -6.69 4.10
N ALA A 80 -7.23 -6.32 2.82
CA ALA A 80 -6.60 -5.08 2.38
C ALA A 80 -7.26 -3.84 3.00
N LYS A 81 -8.60 -3.82 3.12
CA LYS A 81 -9.33 -2.73 3.79
C LYS A 81 -9.01 -2.64 5.28
N VAL A 82 -9.09 -3.76 6.00
CA VAL A 82 -8.82 -3.81 7.44
C VAL A 82 -7.36 -3.41 7.74
N PHE A 83 -6.42 -3.88 6.93
CA PHE A 83 -5.01 -3.53 7.08
C PHE A 83 -4.78 -2.03 6.83
N CYS A 84 -5.38 -1.46 5.78
CA CYS A 84 -5.27 -0.03 5.50
C CYS A 84 -5.91 0.85 6.59
N GLU A 85 -7.09 0.47 7.12
CA GLU A 85 -7.72 1.17 8.24
C GLU A 85 -6.83 1.15 9.48
N THR A 86 -6.27 -0.02 9.81
CA THR A 86 -5.38 -0.17 10.97
C THR A 86 -4.12 0.68 10.83
N LEU A 87 -3.51 0.74 9.64
CA LEU A 87 -2.36 1.61 9.37
C LEU A 87 -2.72 3.08 9.63
N ILE A 88 -3.83 3.58 9.08
CA ILE A 88 -4.27 4.96 9.27
C ILE A 88 -4.51 5.26 10.76
N VAL A 89 -5.14 4.34 11.49
CA VAL A 89 -5.40 4.48 12.93
C VAL A 89 -4.09 4.58 13.72
N LEU A 90 -3.08 3.75 13.42
CA LEU A 90 -1.77 3.80 14.08
C LEU A 90 -1.08 5.16 13.88
N PHE A 91 -1.13 5.72 12.67
CA PHE A 91 -0.57 7.05 12.41
C PHE A 91 -1.33 8.15 13.14
N LYS A 92 -2.66 8.05 13.22
CA LYS A 92 -3.48 8.97 14.02
C LYS A 92 -3.08 8.97 15.50
N ILE A 93 -2.86 7.78 16.08
CA ILE A 93 -2.43 7.65 17.49
C ILE A 93 -1.07 8.32 17.70
N ASN A 94 -0.12 8.11 16.78
CA ASN A 94 1.20 8.74 16.86
C ASN A 94 1.12 10.27 16.79
N ASP A 95 0.25 10.83 15.96
CA ASP A 95 0.04 12.28 15.88
C ASP A 95 -0.62 12.82 17.17
N SER A 96 -1.62 12.12 17.72
CA SER A 96 -2.21 12.46 19.02
C SER A 96 -1.20 12.40 20.17
N LEU A 97 -0.28 11.42 20.17
CA LEU A 97 0.78 11.33 21.17
C LEU A 97 1.73 12.54 21.10
N LYS A 98 2.11 12.97 19.89
CA LYS A 98 2.95 14.16 19.70
C LYS A 98 2.26 15.41 20.23
N GLU A 99 0.95 15.53 20.04
CA GLU A 99 0.16 16.66 20.55
C GLU A 99 0.10 16.69 22.08
N ILE A 100 -0.10 15.54 22.72
CA ILE A 100 -0.10 15.42 24.19
C ILE A 100 1.29 15.76 24.75
N ALA A 101 2.36 15.21 24.18
CA ALA A 101 3.73 15.47 24.61
C ALA A 101 4.11 16.97 24.54
N LYS A 102 3.56 17.69 23.56
CA LYS A 102 3.76 19.14 23.43
C LYS A 102 3.02 19.92 24.51
N ASN A 103 1.82 19.49 24.91
CA ASN A 103 0.99 20.16 25.90
C ASN A 103 1.44 19.93 27.36
N THR A 104 2.04 18.79 27.67
CA THR A 104 2.59 18.49 29.01
C THR A 104 3.91 19.22 29.29
N ARG A 105 4.60 19.73 28.26
CA ARG A 105 5.79 20.58 28.41
C ARG A 105 5.39 22.05 28.64
N LYS A 106 4.57 22.29 29.67
CA LYS A 106 4.32 23.61 30.26
C LYS A 106 4.82 23.63 31.68
#